data_AF-A0A967VWR5-F1
#
_entry.id   AF-A0A967VWR5-F1
#
_cell.length_a   1.000
_cell.length_b   1.000
_cell.length_c   1.000
_cell.angle_alpha   90.00
_cell.angle_beta   90.00
_cell.angle_gamma   90.00
#
_symmetry.space_group_name_H-M   'P 1'
#
loop_
_entity.id
_entity.type
_entity.pdbx_description
1 polymer ?
#
loop_
_entity_poly.entity_id
_entity_poly.type
_entity_poly.pdbx_seq_one_letter_code
_entity_poly.pdbx_strand_id
1 'polypeptide(L)' 'MRNFIRGMVTNFGIAGELMRFLWARKLYWLIPMVMVLLLFALLLVFATTSGVAPFIYTLF' A
#
# COMPACT_ATOMS: atom_id res chain seq x y z
N MET A 1 6.74 -22.87 -9.35
CA MET A 1 7.02 -21.81 -8.34
C MET A 1 7.86 -20.64 -8.86
N ARG A 2 8.91 -20.83 -9.66
CA ARG A 2 9.75 -19.72 -10.20
C ARG A 2 9.01 -18.69 -11.08
N ASN A 3 7.92 -19.08 -11.75
CA ASN A 3 7.15 -18.19 -12.63
C ASN A 3 6.29 -17.18 -11.87
N PHE A 4 5.80 -17.55 -10.68
CA PHE A 4 4.97 -16.69 -9.82
C PHE A 4 5.78 -15.53 -9.24
N ILE A 5 7.00 -15.81 -8.77
CA ILE A 5 7.91 -14.78 -8.25
C ILE A 5 8.40 -13.84 -9.38
N ARG A 6 8.66 -14.37 -10.58
CA ARG A 6 9.02 -13.52 -11.74
C ARG A 6 7.89 -12.56 -12.14
N GLY A 7 6.63 -13.01 -12.08
CA GLY A 7 5.46 -12.15 -12.31
C GLY A 7 5.36 -11.00 -11.31
N MET A 8 5.66 -11.25 -10.04
CA MET A 8 5.72 -10.19 -9.02
C MET A 8 6.84 -9.18 -9.28
N VAL A 9 8.03 -9.64 -9.69
CA VAL A 9 9.18 -8.78 -9.98
C VAL A 9 8.89 -7.83 -11.16
N THR A 10 8.19 -8.28 -12.20
CA THR A 10 7.74 -7.39 -13.30
C THR A 10 6.75 -6.32 -12.82
N ASN A 11 5.87 -6.64 -11.86
CA ASN A 11 4.90 -5.69 -11.32
C ASN A 11 5.55 -4.57 -10.48
N PHE A 12 6.67 -4.86 -9.82
CA PHE A 12 7.44 -3.83 -9.10
C PHE A 12 8.05 -2.79 -10.04
N GLY A 13 8.38 -3.15 -11.28
CA GLY A 13 8.84 -2.20 -12.31
C GLY A 13 7.78 -1.15 -12.65
N ILE A 14 6.51 -1.56 -12.72
CA ILE A 14 5.36 -0.70 -13.01
C ILE A 14 5.17 0.34 -11.90
N ALA A 15 5.32 -0.05 -10.63
CA ALA A 15 5.24 0.88 -9.50
C ALA A 15 6.34 1.95 -9.55
N GLY A 16 7.55 1.58 -9.98
CA GLY A 16 8.65 2.53 -10.19
C GLY A 16 8.37 3.54 -11.32
N GLU A 17 7.79 3.09 -12.44
CA GLU A 17 7.35 3.97 -13.53
C GLU A 17 6.24 4.93 -13.08
N LEU A 18 5.28 4.45 -12.29
CA LEU A 18 4.22 5.27 -11.71
C LEU A 18 4.80 6.38 -10.81
N MET A 19 5.77 6.04 -9.95
CA MET A 19 6.44 7.03 -9.10
C MET A 19 7.21 8.07 -9.91
N ARG A 20 7.89 7.65 -10.99
CA ARG A 20 8.56 8.56 -11.93
C ARG A 20 7.57 9.51 -12.61
N PHE A 21 6.40 9.01 -13.01
CA PHE A 21 5.32 9.80 -13.60
C PHE A 21 4.74 10.83 -12.60
N LEU A 22 4.51 10.42 -11.35
CA LEU A 22 4.03 11.31 -10.29
C LEU A 22 5.03 12.45 -10.02
N TRP A 23 6.34 12.15 -10.00
CA TRP A 23 7.41 13.14 -9.88
C TRP A 23 7.43 14.10 -11.07
N ALA A 24 7.35 13.58 -12.30
CA ALA A 24 7.35 14.38 -13.52
C ALA A 24 6.18 15.37 -13.57
N ARG A 25 5.02 15.01 -13.03
CA ARG A 25 3.83 15.88 -12.94
C ARG A 25 3.73 16.70 -11.65
N LYS A 26 4.75 16.64 -10.78
CA LYS A 26 4.77 17.29 -9.45
C LYS A 26 3.59 16.91 -8.56
N LEU A 27 3.03 15.71 -8.73
CA LEU A 27 1.91 15.19 -7.95
C LEU A 27 2.38 14.59 -6.61
N TYR A 28 3.32 15.24 -5.93
CA TYR A 28 3.90 14.76 -4.66
C TYR A 28 2.86 14.64 -3.54
N TRP A 29 1.77 15.41 -3.65
CA TRP A 29 0.65 15.40 -2.73
C TRP A 29 -0.13 14.07 -2.70
N LEU A 30 -0.02 13.26 -3.75
CA LEU A 30 -0.65 11.93 -3.76
C LEU A 30 0.09 10.93 -2.86
N ILE A 31 1.38 11.15 -2.60
CA ILE A 31 2.19 10.26 -1.76
C ILE A 31 1.59 10.12 -0.36
N PRO A 32 1.33 11.21 0.40
CA PRO A 32 0.73 11.08 1.73
C PRO A 32 -0.66 10.44 1.70
N MET A 33 -1.48 10.71 0.67
CA MET A 33 -2.80 10.09 0.54
C MET A 33 -2.72 8.57 0.32
N VAL A 34 -1.84 8.13 -0.59
CA VAL A 34 -1.58 6.69 -0.83
C VAL A 34 -1.00 6.03 0.42
N MET A 35 -0.12 6.72 1.16
CA MET A 35 0.48 6.20 2.39
C MET A 35 -0.58 5.93 3.47
N VAL A 36 -1.54 6.86 3.66
CA VAL A 36 -2.68 6.66 4.58
C VAL A 36 -3.54 5.48 4.14
N LEU A 37 -3.83 5.34 2.84
CA LEU A 37 -4.61 4.21 2.34
C LEU A 37 -3.90 2.85 2.55
N LEU A 38 -2.59 2.80 2.35
CA LEU A 38 -1.78 1.61 2.64
C LEU A 38 -1.75 1.30 4.14
N LEU A 39 -1.65 2.31 4.99
CA LEU A 39 -1.78 2.18 6.44
C LEU A 39 -3.13 1.58 6.82
N PHE A 40 -4.24 2.07 6.27
CA PHE A 40 -5.57 1.49 6.50
C PHE A 40 -5.68 0.05 6.01
N ALA A 41 -5.17 -0.26 4.80
CA ALA A 41 -5.15 -1.62 4.28
C ALA A 41 -4.36 -2.56 5.21
N LEU A 42 -3.20 -2.10 5.71
CA LEU A 42 -2.41 -2.83 6.69
C LEU A 42 -3.17 -3.03 8.00
N LEU A 43 -3.83 -1.98 8.49
CA LEU A 43 -4.67 -2.01 9.69
C LEU A 43 -5.80 -3.02 9.55
N LEU A 44 -6.47 -3.09 8.40
CA LEU A 44 -7.54 -4.05 8.11
C LEU A 44 -7.04 -5.51 8.07
N VAL A 45 -5.86 -5.74 7.50
CA VAL A 45 -5.22 -7.07 7.51
C VAL A 45 -4.93 -7.51 8.95
N PHE A 46 -4.43 -6.61 9.79
CA PHE A 46 -4.16 -6.92 11.19
C PHE A 46 -5.41 -6.94 12.08
N ALA A 47 -6.45 -6.19 11.75
CA ALA A 47 -7.73 -6.15 12.47
C ALA A 47 -8.38 -7.53 12.61
N THR A 48 -8.23 -8.36 11.57
CA THR A 48 -8.83 -9.69 11.51
C THR A 48 -7.97 -10.77 12.17
N THR A 49 -6.65 -10.55 12.26
CA THR A 49 -5.67 -11.57 12.70
C THR A 49 -5.10 -11.32 14.11
N SER A 50 -5.24 -10.11 14.66
CA SER A 50 -4.55 -9.71 15.90
C SER A 50 -5.49 -9.07 16.94
N GLY A 51 -5.08 -9.10 18.21
CA GLY A 51 -5.75 -8.46 19.35
C GLY A 51 -5.82 -6.93 19.29
N VAL A 52 -5.64 -6.34 18.11
CA VAL A 52 -5.77 -4.91 17.81
C VAL A 52 -7.25 -4.52 17.57
N ALA A 53 -8.14 -5.50 17.36
CA ALA A 53 -9.58 -5.27 17.19
C ALA A 53 -10.21 -4.30 18.23
N PRO A 54 -9.91 -4.37 19.55
CA PRO A 54 -10.46 -3.43 20.55
C PRO A 54 -10.13 -1.96 20.31
N PHE A 55 -8.97 -1.65 19.71
CA PHE A 55 -8.55 -0.28 19.42
C PHE A 55 -9.25 0.31 18.19
N ILE A 56 -9.72 -0.54 17.27
CA ILE A 56 -10.53 -0.11 16.13
C ILE A 56 -11.93 0.25 16.61
N TYR A 57 -12.50 -0.55 17.51
CA TYR A 57 -13.82 -0.27 18.08
C TYR A 57 -13.89 1.04 18.87
N THR A 58 -12.77 1.58 19.39
CA THR A 58 -12.79 2.87 20.09
C THR A 58 -12.82 4.10 19.16
N LEU A 59 -12.58 3.91 17.86
CA LEU A 59 -12.59 5.00 16.86
C LEU A 59 -13.96 5.18 16.18
N PHE A 60 -14.93 4.32 16.47
CA PHE A 60 -16.29 4.34 15.93
C PHE A 60 -17.32 4.28 17.05
#